data_AF-A0A9P6XPT9-F1
#
_entry.id   AF-A0A9P6XPT9-F1
#
_cell.length_a   1.000
_cell.length_b   1.000
_cell.length_c   1.000
_cell.angle_alpha   90.00
_cell.angle_beta   90.00
_cell.angle_gamma   90.00
#
_symmetry.space_group_name_H-M   'P 1'
#
loop_
_entity.id
_entity.type
_entity.pdbx_description
1 polymer ?
#
loop_
_entity_poly.entity_id
_entity_poly.type
_entity_poly.pdbx_seq_one_letter_code
_entity_poly.pdbx_strand_id
1 'polypeptide(L)'
;MMATNKTQTFNIGDYVLMRHESKQGLEFNWIVPYKVINRNLVYNTYQLQEITGKLYASWVHTDRLHAVKYDGASVNKTWYIPRIARNDSENKLNSSLA
;
A
#
# COMPACT_ATOMS: atom_id res chain seq x y z
N MET A 1 -9.63 1.17 -32.06
CA MET A 1 -10.26 0.31 -31.05
C MET A 1 -10.06 0.99 -29.71
N MET A 2 -11.11 1.57 -29.12
CA MET A 2 -11.00 2.21 -27.80
C MET A 2 -10.82 1.09 -26.77
N ALA A 3 -9.67 1.02 -26.11
CA ALA A 3 -9.47 0.12 -24.99
C ALA A 3 -10.49 0.50 -23.91
N THR A 4 -11.47 -0.36 -23.67
CA THR A 4 -12.41 -0.21 -22.57
C THR A 4 -11.61 -0.31 -21.29
N ASN A 5 -11.18 0.84 -20.77
CA ASN A 5 -10.35 0.92 -19.58
C ASN A 5 -11.26 0.56 -18.38
N LYS A 6 -11.42 -0.75 -18.16
CA LYS A 6 -12.28 -1.26 -17.10
C LYS A 6 -11.65 -0.83 -15.78
N THR A 7 -12.26 0.18 -15.15
CA THR A 7 -11.81 0.68 -13.87
C THR A 7 -11.72 -0.47 -12.88
N GLN A 8 -10.54 -0.63 -12.29
CA GLN A 8 -10.32 -1.67 -11.30
C GLN A 8 -11.20 -1.39 -10.07
N THR A 9 -11.87 -2.43 -9.58
CA THR A 9 -12.72 -2.34 -8.40
C THR A 9 -12.30 -3.35 -7.35
N PHE A 10 -12.32 -2.93 -6.09
CA PHE A 10 -11.98 -3.78 -4.96
C PHE A 10 -13.17 -3.90 -3.99
N ASN A 11 -13.25 -5.03 -3.31
CA ASN A 11 -14.23 -5.27 -2.25
C ASN A 11 -13.63 -4.98 -0.88
N ILE A 12 -14.51 -4.68 0.07
CA ILE A 12 -14.11 -4.58 1.48
C ILE A 12 -13.59 -5.96 1.91
N GLY A 13 -12.40 -5.99 2.49
CA GLY A 13 -11.67 -7.20 2.86
C GLY A 13 -10.56 -7.59 1.89
N ASP A 14 -10.55 -7.06 0.67
CA ASP A 14 -9.50 -7.38 -0.32
C ASP A 14 -8.15 -6.82 0.11
N TYR A 15 -7.09 -7.55 -0.23
CA TYR A 15 -5.72 -7.08 -0.09
C TYR A 15 -5.24 -6.42 -1.39
N VAL A 16 -4.72 -5.21 -1.27
CA VAL A 16 -4.26 -4.38 -2.37
C VAL A 16 -2.86 -3.85 -2.10
N LEU A 17 -2.04 -3.68 -3.13
CA LEU A 17 -0.76 -2.97 -3.04
C LEU A 17 -0.99 -1.49 -3.33
N MET A 18 -0.31 -0.61 -2.61
CA MET A 18 -0.36 0.82 -2.88
C MET A 18 0.94 1.28 -3.54
N ARG A 19 0.82 2.07 -4.61
CA ARG A 19 1.95 2.71 -5.27
C ARG A 19 2.49 3.85 -4.41
N HIS A 20 3.78 3.77 -4.07
CA HIS A 20 4.48 4.87 -3.42
C HIS A 20 5.04 5.84 -4.46
N GLU A 21 4.58 7.09 -4.42
CA GLU A 21 5.10 8.14 -5.29
C GLU A 21 6.33 8.76 -4.62
N SER A 22 7.53 8.29 -4.96
CA SER A 22 8.76 9.03 -4.68
C SER A 22 9.04 9.99 -5.84
N LYS A 23 9.50 11.20 -5.54
CA LYS A 23 9.97 12.18 -6.55
C LYS A 23 11.36 11.83 -7.11
N GLN A 24 12.08 10.91 -6.48
CA GLN A 24 13.45 10.56 -6.80
C GLN A 24 13.52 9.08 -7.17
N GLY A 25 13.79 8.79 -8.45
CA GLY A 25 13.93 7.44 -9.00
C GLY A 25 12.79 7.05 -9.94
N LEU A 26 13.14 6.51 -11.11
CA LEU A 26 12.21 6.04 -12.16
C LEU A 26 11.50 4.72 -11.80
N GLU A 27 11.72 4.18 -10.61
CA GLU A 27 11.19 2.88 -10.21
C GLU A 27 9.95 3.01 -9.32
N PHE A 28 8.83 2.51 -9.83
CA PHE A 28 7.59 2.41 -9.07
C PHE A 28 7.69 1.25 -8.08
N ASN A 29 7.98 1.59 -6.83
CA ASN A 29 7.95 0.61 -5.75
C ASN A 29 6.49 0.44 -5.28
N TRP A 30 5.90 -0.73 -5.57
CA TRP A 30 4.65 -1.16 -4.98
C TRP A 30 4.91 -1.58 -3.54
N ILE A 31 4.26 -0.91 -2.58
CA ILE A 31 4.55 -1.08 -1.17
C ILE A 31 3.33 -1.65 -0.47
N VAL A 32 3.60 -2.67 0.36
CA VAL A 32 2.78 -3.27 1.44
C VAL A 32 1.35 -3.66 1.04
N PRO A 33 0.91 -4.87 1.37
CA PRO A 33 -0.50 -5.22 1.26
C PRO A 33 -1.31 -4.39 2.28
N TYR A 34 -2.24 -3.58 1.78
CA TYR A 34 -3.27 -2.94 2.58
C TYR A 34 -4.55 -3.75 2.46
N LYS A 35 -5.34 -3.76 3.53
CA LYS A 35 -6.70 -4.26 3.51
C LYS A 35 -7.65 -3.12 3.18
N VAL A 36 -8.55 -3.34 2.22
CA VAL A 36 -9.64 -2.42 1.95
C VAL A 36 -10.66 -2.53 3.07
N ILE A 37 -10.91 -1.43 3.78
CA ILE A 37 -11.89 -1.39 4.89
C ILE A 37 -13.16 -0.65 4.50
N ASN A 38 -13.07 0.25 3.52
CA ASN A 38 -14.23 0.95 2.97
C ASN A 38 -13.99 1.31 1.50
N ARG A 39 -15.08 1.55 0.76
CA ARG A 39 -15.02 1.89 -0.66
C ARG A 39 -16.09 2.90 -1.05
N ASN A 40 -15.73 3.78 -1.98
CA ASN A 40 -16.62 4.70 -2.65
C ASN A 40 -16.47 4.50 -4.16
N LEU A 41 -17.44 3.81 -4.76
CA LEU A 41 -17.44 3.47 -6.18
C LEU A 41 -17.79 4.67 -7.08
N VAL A 42 -18.39 5.73 -6.53
CA VAL A 42 -18.71 6.96 -7.30
C VAL A 42 -17.42 7.69 -7.66
N TYR A 43 -16.45 7.74 -6.72
CA TYR A 43 -15.17 8.41 -6.91
C TYR A 43 -14.00 7.44 -7.10
N ASN A 44 -14.25 6.13 -7.14
CA ASN A 44 -13.23 5.07 -7.21
C ASN A 44 -12.15 5.21 -6.13
N THR A 45 -12.55 5.62 -4.93
CA THR A 45 -11.66 5.80 -3.79
C THR A 45 -11.90 4.73 -2.73
N TYR A 46 -10.83 4.36 -2.03
CA TYR A 46 -10.84 3.30 -1.04
C TYR A 46 -10.17 3.78 0.24
N GLN A 47 -10.71 3.34 1.37
CA GLN A 47 -10.08 3.52 2.66
C GLN A 47 -9.30 2.24 2.99
N LEU A 48 -8.04 2.42 3.39
CA LEU A 48 -7.09 1.35 3.54
C LEU A 48 -6.65 1.18 4.99
N GLN A 49 -6.31 -0.06 5.36
CA GLN A 49 -5.70 -0.41 6.63
C GLN A 49 -4.41 -1.18 6.38
N GLU A 50 -3.34 -0.81 7.07
CA GLU A 50 -2.10 -1.58 7.09
C GLU A 50 -2.35 -2.96 7.76
N ILE A 51 -1.53 -3.97 7.44
CA ILE A 51 -1.58 -5.29 8.11
C ILE A 51 -1.39 -5.16 9.63
N THR A 52 -0.66 -4.14 10.08
CA THR A 52 -0.42 -3.81 11.50
C THR A 52 -1.68 -3.28 12.21
N GLY A 53 -2.78 -3.06 11.49
CA GLY A 53 -4.03 -2.52 12.00
C GLY A 53 -4.15 -1.00 11.90
N LYS A 54 -3.09 -0.29 11.49
CA LYS A 54 -3.11 1.17 11.36
C LYS A 54 -3.94 1.60 10.15
N LEU A 55 -4.85 2.54 10.38
CA LEU A 55 -5.71 3.08 9.33
C LEU A 55 -4.97 4.16 8.52
N TYR A 56 -5.05 4.08 7.20
CA TYR A 56 -4.49 5.11 6.33
C TYR A 56 -5.40 6.33 6.37
N ALA A 57 -4.84 7.49 6.74
CA ALA A 57 -5.62 8.68 7.06
C ALA A 57 -6.43 9.24 5.87
N SER A 58 -5.94 9.01 4.65
CA SER A 58 -6.55 9.52 3.43
C SER A 58 -7.25 8.43 2.64
N TRP A 59 -8.24 8.83 1.84
CA TRP A 59 -8.82 7.96 0.82
C TRP A 59 -7.88 7.86 -0.38
N VAL A 60 -7.77 6.67 -0.96
CA VAL A 60 -6.82 6.38 -2.05
C VAL A 60 -7.58 6.01 -3.31
N HIS A 61 -7.28 6.69 -4.42
CA HIS A 61 -7.88 6.40 -5.72
C HIS A 61 -7.39 5.06 -6.30
N THR A 62 -8.25 4.35 -7.02
CA THR A 62 -7.94 3.03 -7.60
C THR A 62 -6.70 2.98 -8.49
N ASP A 63 -6.35 4.09 -9.13
CA ASP A 63 -5.14 4.20 -9.98
C ASP A 63 -3.85 3.90 -9.20
N ARG A 64 -3.86 4.17 -7.90
CA ARG A 64 -2.72 3.93 -7.01
C ARG A 64 -2.73 2.53 -6.40
N LEU A 65 -3.73 1.72 -6.72
CA LEU A 65 -3.94 0.41 -6.13
C LEU A 65 -3.71 -0.68 -7.17
N HIS A 66 -3.11 -1.77 -6.72
CA HIS A 66 -2.95 -2.96 -7.54
C HIS A 66 -3.49 -4.18 -6.78
N ALA A 67 -4.08 -5.13 -7.51
CA ALA A 67 -4.51 -6.38 -6.91
C ALA A 67 -3.28 -7.17 -6.45
N VAL A 68 -3.33 -7.70 -5.22
CA VAL A 68 -2.34 -8.65 -4.72
C VAL A 68 -2.71 -10.03 -5.24
N LYS A 69 -1.79 -10.71 -5.93
CA LYS A 69 -1.87 -12.16 -6.12
C LYS A 69 -1.24 -12.82 -4.90
N TYR A 70 -2.04 -13.42 -4.03
CA TYR A 70 -1.55 -14.18 -2.87
C TYR A 70 -2.02 -15.64 -3.00
N ASP A 71 -1.13 -16.58 -2.71
CA ASP A 71 -1.37 -18.03 -2.86
C ASP A 71 -2.07 -18.64 -1.63
N GLY A 72 -2.87 -17.85 -0.91
CA GLY A 72 -3.56 -18.31 0.30
C GLY A 72 -2.71 -18.37 1.58
N ALA A 73 -1.39 -18.21 1.52
CA ALA A 73 -0.57 -18.00 2.71
C ALA A 73 -0.92 -16.62 3.31
N SER A 74 -1.43 -16.62 4.54
CA SER A 74 -1.82 -15.42 5.28
C SER A 74 -0.78 -14.32 5.10
N VAL A 75 -1.24 -13.13 4.68
CA VAL A 75 -0.38 -11.96 4.45
C VAL A 75 0.09 -11.41 5.81
N ASN A 76 1.00 -12.14 6.46
CA ASN A 76 1.54 -11.83 7.79
C ASN A 76 2.85 -11.03 7.72
N LYS A 77 3.39 -10.80 6.51
CA LYS A 77 4.68 -10.13 6.33
C LYS A 77 4.51 -8.84 5.52
N THR A 78 4.79 -7.71 6.16
CA THR A 78 4.88 -6.41 5.50
C THR A 78 6.16 -6.37 4.67
N TRP A 79 6.05 -6.29 3.33
CA TRP A 79 7.24 -6.42 2.47
C TRP A 79 8.24 -5.27 2.56
N TYR A 80 7.84 -4.08 3.05
CA TYR A 80 8.75 -2.96 3.39
C TYR A 80 7.92 -1.78 3.93
N ILE A 81 8.17 -1.29 5.15
CA ILE A 81 7.55 -0.04 5.63
C ILE A 81 8.65 1.03 5.70
N PRO A 82 8.67 2.05 4.83
CA PRO A 82 9.74 3.06 4.79
C PRO A 82 9.92 3.79 6.12
N ARG A 83 8.84 3.95 6.90
CA ARG A 83 8.88 4.56 8.23
C ARG A 83 9.64 3.70 9.23
N ILE A 84 9.44 2.38 9.19
CA ILE A 84 10.17 1.43 10.03
C ILE A 84 11.63 1.36 9.56
N ALA A 85 11.87 1.33 8.25
CA ALA A 85 13.22 1.33 7.70
C ALA A 85 14.02 2.60 8.08
N ARG A 86 13.38 3.78 8.04
CA ARG A 86 13.98 5.06 8.49
C ARG A 86 14.25 5.07 9.99
N ASN A 87 13.30 4.64 10.81
CA ASN A 87 13.52 4.53 12.26
C ASN A 87 14.65 3.54 12.60
N ASP A 88 14.78 2.40 11.89
CA ASP A 88 15.90 1.45 12.10
C ASP A 88 17.26 2.08 11.78
N SER A 89 17.31 2.92 10.72
CA SER A 89 18.55 3.61 10.33
C SER A 89 18.93 4.70 11.34
N GLU A 90 17.97 5.46 11.86
CA GLU A 90 18.25 6.45 12.92
C GLU A 90 18.71 5.80 14.22
N ASN A 91 18.10 4.68 14.62
CA ASN A 91 18.47 3.98 15.85
C ASN A 91 19.89 3.38 15.78
N LYS A 92 20.29 2.85 14.63
CA LYS A 92 21.67 2.36 14.39
C LYS A 92 22.72 3.47 14.44
N LEU A 93 22.41 4.66 13.93
CA LEU A 93 23.34 5.80 14.00
C LEU A 93 23.59 6.22 15.45
N ASN A 94 22.54 6.25 16.27
CA ASN A 94 22.65 6.64 17.68
C ASN A 94 23.41 5.60 18.54
N SER A 95 23.28 4.30 18.25
CA SER A 95 24.04 3.25 18.95
C SER A 95 25.51 3.15 18.53
N SER A 96 25.89 3.77 17.43
CA SER A 96 27.28 3.76 16.91
C SER A 96 28.12 4.94 17.41
N LEU A 97 27.47 5.89 18.09
CA LEU A 97 28.06 7.12 18.63
C LEU A 97 28.16 7.10 20.18
N ALA A 98 27.83 5.96 20.81
CA ALA A 98 27.90 5.74 22.26
C ALA A 98 29.07 4.82 22.62
#